data_AF-A0A0G4EQM8-F1
#
_entry.id   AF-A0A0G4EQM8-F1
#
_cell.length_a   1.000
_cell.length_b   1.000
_cell.length_c   1.000
_cell.angle_alpha   90.00
_cell.angle_beta   90.00
_cell.angle_gamma   90.00
#
_symmetry.space_group_name_H-M   'P 1'
#
loop_
_entity.id
_entity.type
_entity.pdbx_description
1 polymer ?
#
loop_
_entity_poly.entity_id
_entity_poly.type
_entity_poly.pdbx_seq_one_letter_code
_entity_poly.pdbx_strand_id
1 'polypeptide(L)'
;MKSLSGSSGRRRAAAASSRSPVDDMPSSSQSQQKPSYERQLDALLSPQGFSLGEMYDGDGRECDGPANRQLASMILCRTPDADSQVSALCSHERGADPSAAISIALNERLAAPISLLSMAIDDETDSSSPMWLFTADKGLHDDRRLDLPLWPSREVQRAVLEALIEAGADVNGGDPRPLAVARWCANLTAVEVLLKRGAAVRGLQLGHLPNPCLLPPSPGPQYYSALLDVYRRLFDHDRTLATEQLEDSGATPMYIAGSAGSPSLPTDVMCSYLDLLAEHGASLTARNGKGFTPLDRAVLMGAPCVVEWMCERLGAEEINRKNGKGFLPLELAGYDLSKEKRPADYIDKRKQVVCVLLQHGASPDSMRTDNPMQRRAYSLVSDIDREMRQRPPPPSPSPRCPPPIVEFSYPPRLTAAAAALGRSQAGGKTSQDHGQ
;
A
#
# COMPACT_ATOMS: atom_id res chain seq x y z
N MET A 1 -70.10 -9.07 -66.35
CA MET A 1 -70.42 -10.50 -66.35
C MET A 1 -71.14 -10.84 -65.04
N LYS A 2 -72.33 -11.43 -65.17
CA LYS A 2 -73.19 -12.17 -64.22
C LYS A 2 -72.67 -12.33 -62.77
N SER A 3 -73.29 -11.72 -61.75
CA SER A 3 -74.56 -12.09 -61.07
C SER A 3 -74.33 -13.13 -59.96
N LEU A 4 -74.65 -12.89 -58.69
CA LEU A 4 -75.92 -13.16 -57.96
C LEU A 4 -75.49 -13.25 -56.47
N SER A 5 -76.27 -13.04 -55.42
CA SER A 5 -77.68 -12.69 -55.15
C SER A 5 -77.71 -12.45 -53.63
N GLY A 6 -78.38 -11.41 -53.13
CA GLY A 6 -79.72 -11.55 -52.55
C GLY A 6 -79.63 -11.49 -51.02
N SER A 7 -79.96 -10.35 -50.41
CA SER A 7 -81.24 -10.03 -49.74
C SER A 7 -81.35 -10.70 -48.35
N SER A 8 -81.92 -10.15 -47.28
CA SER A 8 -82.79 -9.00 -47.02
C SER A 8 -83.11 -9.07 -45.51
N GLY A 9 -83.26 -7.93 -44.83
CA GLY A 9 -83.90 -7.84 -43.50
C GLY A 9 -83.27 -6.75 -42.61
N ARG A 10 -83.65 -5.46 -42.66
CA ARG A 10 -84.84 -4.81 -42.05
C ARG A 10 -85.07 -5.32 -40.61
N ARG A 11 -84.95 -4.53 -39.52
CA ARG A 11 -85.54 -3.22 -39.17
C ARG A 11 -84.83 -2.70 -37.88
N ARG A 12 -84.46 -1.40 -37.82
CA ARG A 12 -85.04 -0.30 -36.98
C ARG A 12 -84.97 -0.54 -35.45
N ALA A 13 -84.59 0.38 -34.57
CA ALA A 13 -84.44 1.84 -34.66
C ALA A 13 -83.71 2.42 -33.42
N ALA A 14 -83.37 3.72 -33.53
CA ALA A 14 -83.18 4.74 -32.48
C ALA A 14 -81.86 4.68 -31.70
N ALA A 15 -81.12 5.77 -31.43
CA ALA A 15 -81.35 7.21 -31.53
C ALA A 15 -79.99 7.90 -31.83
N ALA A 16 -79.89 8.81 -32.79
CA ALA A 16 -79.83 10.27 -32.58
C ALA A 16 -78.97 10.72 -31.37
N SER A 17 -77.75 11.23 -31.59
CA SER A 17 -77.50 12.66 -31.77
C SER A 17 -76.01 13.01 -31.60
N SER A 18 -75.52 13.81 -32.56
CA SER A 18 -74.49 14.87 -32.45
C SER A 18 -73.12 14.60 -31.79
N ARG A 19 -72.13 14.54 -32.69
CA ARG A 19 -70.70 14.95 -32.58
C ARG A 19 -70.43 16.11 -31.61
N SER A 20 -69.34 16.04 -30.85
CA SER A 20 -68.05 16.73 -31.11
C SER A 20 -67.05 16.50 -29.94
N PRO A 21 -65.76 16.87 -30.10
CA PRO A 21 -64.60 16.00 -29.93
C PRO A 21 -64.17 15.79 -28.47
N VAL A 22 -63.70 14.59 -28.14
CA VAL A 22 -63.18 14.28 -26.80
C VAL A 22 -61.74 14.77 -26.69
N ASP A 23 -61.53 15.50 -25.60
CA ASP A 23 -60.29 16.08 -25.11
C ASP A 23 -59.09 15.14 -25.14
N ASP A 24 -57.97 15.71 -25.56
CA ASP A 24 -56.62 15.23 -25.29
C ASP A 24 -56.40 15.14 -23.77
N MET A 25 -56.48 13.93 -23.24
CA MET A 25 -55.92 13.60 -21.94
C MET A 25 -54.39 13.52 -22.09
N PRO A 26 -53.59 14.31 -21.34
CA PRO A 26 -52.17 14.07 -21.30
C PRO A 26 -51.95 12.75 -20.57
N SER A 27 -51.43 11.77 -21.31
CA SER A 27 -50.81 10.57 -20.76
C SER A 27 -49.77 11.04 -19.75
N SER A 28 -50.04 10.76 -18.48
CA SER A 28 -49.14 10.93 -17.35
C SER A 28 -47.91 10.05 -17.53
N SER A 29 -47.04 10.50 -18.42
CA SER A 29 -45.65 10.09 -18.51
C SER A 29 -44.97 10.75 -17.32
N GLN A 30 -45.12 10.16 -16.14
CA GLN A 30 -44.13 10.34 -15.10
C GLN A 30 -42.84 9.74 -15.64
N SER A 31 -42.09 10.55 -16.39
CA SER A 31 -40.65 10.46 -16.43
C SER A 31 -40.21 10.56 -14.97
N GLN A 32 -40.06 9.42 -14.30
CA GLN A 32 -39.44 9.34 -12.99
C GLN A 32 -38.06 9.96 -13.15
N GLN A 33 -37.94 11.24 -12.77
CA GLN A 33 -36.67 11.93 -12.76
C GLN A 33 -35.78 11.15 -11.79
N LYS A 34 -34.66 10.61 -12.30
CA LYS A 34 -33.68 9.91 -11.47
C LYS A 34 -33.36 10.77 -10.24
N PRO A 35 -33.32 10.18 -9.03
CA PRO A 35 -32.86 10.85 -7.82
C PRO A 35 -31.59 11.67 -8.05
N SER A 36 -31.43 12.78 -7.32
CA SER A 36 -30.30 13.70 -7.53
C SER A 36 -28.94 13.02 -7.38
N TYR A 37 -28.81 12.07 -6.45
CA TYR A 37 -27.57 11.33 -6.20
C TYR A 37 -27.21 10.37 -7.34
N GLU A 38 -28.19 9.73 -7.98
CA GLU A 38 -27.95 8.87 -9.16
C GLU A 38 -27.41 9.68 -10.33
N ARG A 39 -27.92 10.90 -10.53
CA ARG A 39 -27.40 11.79 -11.57
C ARG A 39 -25.96 12.23 -11.29
N GLN A 40 -25.59 12.43 -10.03
CA GLN A 40 -24.22 12.78 -9.64
C GLN A 40 -23.25 11.62 -9.88
N LEU A 41 -23.65 10.41 -9.47
CA LEU A 41 -22.89 9.18 -9.74
C LEU A 41 -22.72 8.92 -11.23
N ASP A 42 -23.82 9.00 -12.00
CA ASP A 42 -23.78 8.83 -13.46
C ASP A 42 -22.85 9.88 -14.11
N ALA A 43 -22.89 11.13 -13.64
CA ALA A 43 -22.03 12.21 -14.14
C ALA A 43 -20.55 12.01 -13.80
N LEU A 44 -20.21 11.35 -12.68
CA LEU A 44 -18.84 11.03 -12.30
C LEU A 44 -18.29 9.81 -13.07
N LEU A 45 -19.08 8.74 -13.15
CA LEU A 45 -18.64 7.43 -13.62
C LEU A 45 -18.76 7.28 -15.15
N SER A 46 -19.86 7.75 -15.76
CA SER A 46 -20.15 7.51 -17.18
C SER A 46 -19.12 8.12 -18.15
N PRO A 47 -18.59 9.36 -17.94
CA PRO A 47 -17.55 9.92 -18.81
C PRO A 47 -16.26 9.11 -18.77
N GLN A 48 -16.04 8.42 -17.65
CA GLN A 48 -14.94 7.49 -17.44
C GLN A 48 -15.34 6.05 -17.80
N GLY A 49 -16.45 5.81 -18.50
CA GLY A 49 -16.87 4.47 -18.93
C GLY A 49 -17.12 3.47 -17.79
N PHE A 50 -17.36 3.97 -16.57
CA PHE A 50 -17.72 3.18 -15.42
C PHE A 50 -19.21 3.31 -15.12
N SER A 51 -19.79 2.32 -14.46
CA SER A 51 -21.12 2.38 -13.88
C SER A 51 -21.11 1.82 -12.46
N LEU A 52 -22.03 2.31 -11.63
CA LEU A 52 -22.21 1.77 -10.28
C LEU A 52 -22.89 0.39 -10.40
N GLY A 53 -22.25 -0.62 -9.84
CA GLY A 53 -22.78 -1.97 -9.71
C GLY A 53 -23.61 -2.15 -8.44
N GLU A 54 -23.67 -3.39 -7.98
CA GLU A 54 -24.36 -3.77 -6.74
C GLU A 54 -23.58 -3.27 -5.51
N MET A 55 -24.32 -3.07 -4.42
CA MET A 55 -23.77 -2.76 -3.11
C MET A 55 -23.96 -3.93 -2.16
N TYR A 56 -22.98 -4.14 -1.28
CA TYR A 56 -22.98 -5.24 -0.32
C TYR A 56 -22.75 -4.73 1.10
N ASP A 57 -23.43 -5.30 2.08
CA ASP A 57 -23.22 -5.01 3.50
C ASP A 57 -21.89 -5.63 3.99
N GLY A 58 -21.56 -5.38 5.26
CA GLY A 58 -20.37 -5.96 5.90
C GLY A 58 -20.33 -7.50 5.93
N ASP A 59 -21.48 -8.17 5.78
CA ASP A 59 -21.60 -9.63 5.69
C ASP A 59 -21.55 -10.15 4.23
N GLY A 60 -21.44 -9.25 3.25
CA GLY A 60 -21.44 -9.58 1.83
C GLY A 60 -22.82 -9.83 1.23
N ARG A 61 -23.90 -9.41 1.91
CA ARG A 61 -25.27 -9.50 1.38
C ARG A 61 -25.61 -8.24 0.62
N GLU A 62 -26.41 -8.40 -0.43
CA GLU A 62 -26.85 -7.25 -1.24
C GLU A 62 -27.63 -6.24 -0.39
N CYS A 63 -27.18 -4.99 -0.42
CA CYS A 63 -27.73 -3.89 0.38
C CYS A 63 -28.07 -2.67 -0.50
N ASP A 64 -28.58 -2.89 -1.72
CA ASP A 64 -28.73 -1.86 -2.75
C ASP A 64 -29.93 -0.91 -2.54
N GLY A 65 -30.10 -0.40 -1.32
CA GLY A 65 -31.13 0.55 -0.95
C GLY A 65 -30.81 2.00 -1.36
N PRO A 66 -31.83 2.87 -1.47
CA PRO A 66 -31.64 4.28 -1.84
C PRO A 66 -30.75 5.04 -0.86
N ALA A 67 -30.78 4.71 0.43
CA ALA A 67 -29.92 5.31 1.45
C ALA A 67 -28.43 4.98 1.20
N ASN A 68 -28.14 3.73 0.83
CA ASN A 68 -26.79 3.26 0.53
C ASN A 68 -26.25 3.88 -0.77
N ARG A 69 -27.08 3.96 -1.81
CA ARG A 69 -26.73 4.67 -3.05
C ARG A 69 -26.49 6.17 -2.82
N GLN A 70 -27.26 6.80 -1.93
CA GLN A 70 -27.05 8.19 -1.54
C GLN A 70 -25.73 8.37 -0.77
N LEU A 71 -25.42 7.49 0.18
CA LEU A 71 -24.14 7.49 0.90
C LEU A 71 -22.96 7.27 -0.07
N ALA A 72 -23.07 6.30 -0.98
CA ALA A 72 -22.05 6.04 -2.00
C ALA A 72 -21.83 7.26 -2.90
N SER A 73 -22.90 7.93 -3.34
CA SER A 73 -22.80 9.18 -4.10
C SER A 73 -22.09 10.28 -3.31
N MET A 74 -22.39 10.42 -2.02
CA MET A 74 -21.77 11.42 -1.15
C MET A 74 -20.26 11.20 -1.03
N ILE A 75 -19.85 9.95 -0.79
CA ILE A 75 -18.44 9.59 -0.70
C ILE A 75 -17.76 9.75 -2.06
N LEU A 76 -18.24 9.08 -3.12
CA LEU A 76 -17.58 9.08 -4.43
C LEU A 76 -17.51 10.46 -5.07
N CYS A 77 -18.57 11.27 -4.95
CA CYS A 77 -18.60 12.62 -5.51
C CYS A 77 -18.01 13.68 -4.55
N ARG A 78 -17.53 13.26 -3.36
CA ARG A 78 -16.93 14.13 -2.34
C ARG A 78 -17.81 15.35 -2.02
N THR A 79 -19.10 15.09 -1.79
CA THR A 79 -20.07 16.19 -1.62
C THR A 79 -19.73 17.06 -0.41
N PRO A 80 -19.97 18.38 -0.47
CA PRO A 80 -19.76 19.26 0.67
C PRO A 80 -20.61 18.83 1.87
N ASP A 81 -20.09 19.07 3.08
CA ASP A 81 -20.72 18.73 4.36
C ASP A 81 -21.02 17.23 4.56
N ALA A 82 -20.25 16.36 3.90
CA ALA A 82 -20.41 14.91 4.00
C ALA A 82 -20.29 14.40 5.44
N ASP A 83 -19.38 14.95 6.24
CA ASP A 83 -19.17 14.59 7.65
C ASP A 83 -20.46 14.70 8.49
N SER A 84 -21.19 15.80 8.35
CA SER A 84 -22.43 16.04 9.09
C SER A 84 -23.59 15.19 8.56
N GLN A 85 -23.62 14.93 7.24
CA GLN A 85 -24.69 14.18 6.60
C GLN A 85 -24.54 12.65 6.73
N VAL A 86 -23.32 12.12 6.81
CA VAL A 86 -23.05 10.69 7.05
C VAL A 86 -23.76 10.23 8.32
N SER A 87 -23.56 10.96 9.42
CA SER A 87 -24.19 10.64 10.71
C SER A 87 -25.72 10.65 10.63
N ALA A 88 -26.29 11.64 9.93
CA ALA A 88 -27.74 11.74 9.75
C ALA A 88 -28.29 10.55 8.93
N LEU A 89 -27.65 10.20 7.81
CA LEU A 89 -28.08 9.11 6.93
C LEU A 89 -27.98 7.74 7.60
N CYS A 90 -26.97 7.50 8.45
CA CYS A 90 -26.79 6.23 9.14
C CYS A 90 -27.67 6.09 10.40
N SER A 91 -28.17 7.19 10.97
CA SER A 91 -28.93 7.17 12.24
C SER A 91 -30.38 6.67 12.16
N HIS A 92 -30.95 6.52 10.95
CA HIS A 92 -32.35 6.13 10.76
C HIS A 92 -32.55 4.59 10.79
N GLU A 93 -33.76 4.11 11.14
CA GLU A 93 -34.09 2.66 11.15
C GLU A 93 -33.99 1.97 9.78
N ARG A 94 -34.03 2.74 8.69
CA ARG A 94 -33.67 2.31 7.32
C ARG A 94 -32.49 3.14 6.79
N GLY A 95 -31.56 3.45 7.68
CA GLY A 95 -30.38 4.25 7.41
C GLY A 95 -29.40 3.52 6.50
N ALA A 96 -28.44 4.28 5.98
CA ALA A 96 -27.37 3.73 5.19
C ALA A 96 -26.46 2.85 6.06
N ASP A 97 -26.04 1.70 5.54
CA ASP A 97 -25.01 0.86 6.14
C ASP A 97 -23.64 1.54 5.94
N PRO A 98 -22.98 2.01 7.02
CA PRO A 98 -21.67 2.64 6.92
C PRO A 98 -20.55 1.65 6.54
N SER A 99 -20.77 0.34 6.71
CA SER A 99 -19.86 -0.73 6.30
C SER A 99 -20.09 -1.18 4.85
N ALA A 100 -21.03 -0.56 4.14
CA ALA A 100 -21.34 -0.97 2.78
C ALA A 100 -20.11 -0.90 1.86
N ALA A 101 -20.05 -1.86 0.94
CA ALA A 101 -19.08 -1.94 -0.14
C ALA A 101 -19.76 -1.76 -1.48
N ILE A 102 -19.05 -1.14 -2.42
CA ILE A 102 -19.54 -0.86 -3.76
C ILE A 102 -18.74 -1.62 -4.80
N SER A 103 -19.43 -2.25 -5.73
CA SER A 103 -18.81 -2.73 -6.97
C SER A 103 -18.94 -1.68 -8.05
N ILE A 104 -17.86 -1.46 -8.79
CA ILE A 104 -17.86 -0.61 -9.98
C ILE A 104 -17.70 -1.51 -11.20
N ALA A 105 -18.53 -1.27 -12.21
CA ALA A 105 -18.47 -2.01 -13.45
C ALA A 105 -17.71 -1.21 -14.52
N LEU A 106 -16.84 -1.89 -15.25
CA LEU A 106 -16.20 -1.39 -16.47
C LEU A 106 -16.70 -2.22 -17.65
N ASN A 107 -17.41 -1.61 -18.59
CA ASN A 107 -18.00 -2.30 -19.75
C ASN A 107 -18.80 -3.57 -19.34
N GLU A 108 -19.74 -3.44 -18.40
CA GLU A 108 -20.58 -4.53 -17.86
C GLU A 108 -19.82 -5.61 -17.05
N ARG A 109 -18.53 -5.41 -16.75
CA ARG A 109 -17.74 -6.31 -15.90
C ARG A 109 -17.60 -5.72 -14.52
N LEU A 110 -18.20 -6.38 -13.52
CA LEU A 110 -18.13 -5.98 -12.12
C LEU A 110 -16.75 -6.25 -11.53
N ALA A 111 -16.19 -5.23 -10.89
CA ALA A 111 -15.04 -5.37 -10.02
C ALA A 111 -15.42 -5.99 -8.67
N ALA A 112 -14.39 -6.39 -7.91
CA ALA A 112 -14.58 -6.77 -6.51
C ALA A 112 -15.16 -5.58 -5.71
N PRO A 113 -16.08 -5.83 -4.75
CA PRO A 113 -16.63 -4.77 -3.92
C PRO A 113 -15.56 -4.11 -3.05
N ILE A 114 -15.52 -2.78 -3.02
CA ILE A 114 -14.61 -1.99 -2.19
C ILE A 114 -15.43 -1.25 -1.13
N SER A 115 -15.02 -1.31 0.14
CA SER A 115 -15.73 -0.63 1.23
C SER A 115 -15.79 0.88 1.01
N LEU A 116 -16.90 1.51 1.40
CA LEU A 116 -17.05 2.97 1.32
C LEU A 116 -15.99 3.69 2.18
N LEU A 117 -15.57 3.08 3.29
CA LEU A 117 -14.47 3.59 4.10
C LEU A 117 -13.14 3.62 3.33
N SER A 118 -12.81 2.58 2.57
CA SER A 118 -11.63 2.56 1.69
C SER A 118 -11.76 3.57 0.53
N MET A 119 -12.96 3.72 -0.03
CA MET A 119 -13.30 4.70 -1.08
C MET A 119 -13.19 6.16 -0.66
N ALA A 120 -13.34 6.43 0.63
CA ALA A 120 -13.21 7.77 1.20
C ALA A 120 -11.75 8.23 1.36
N ILE A 121 -10.77 7.33 1.18
CA ILE A 121 -9.34 7.63 1.33
C ILE A 121 -8.81 8.19 0.01
N ASP A 122 -8.32 9.42 0.04
CA ASP A 122 -7.74 10.08 -1.12
C ASP A 122 -6.27 9.69 -1.35
N ASP A 123 -5.88 9.69 -2.62
CA ASP A 123 -4.48 9.83 -3.04
C ASP A 123 -4.14 11.32 -3.11
N GLU A 124 -3.48 11.83 -2.08
CA GLU A 124 -3.13 13.24 -1.95
C GLU A 124 -2.06 13.69 -2.95
N THR A 125 -1.28 12.75 -3.47
CA THR A 125 -0.06 13.07 -4.21
C THR A 125 -0.32 13.26 -5.69
N ASP A 126 -1.59 13.24 -6.09
CA ASP A 126 -2.08 13.25 -7.48
C ASP A 126 -1.33 12.24 -8.36
N SER A 127 -0.77 11.20 -7.75
CA SER A 127 0.10 10.25 -8.44
C SER A 127 -0.74 9.19 -9.18
N SER A 128 -2.07 9.25 -9.06
CA SER A 128 -3.05 8.33 -9.63
C SER A 128 -2.81 6.89 -9.17
N SER A 129 -3.04 6.64 -7.88
CA SER A 129 -2.97 5.32 -7.27
C SER A 129 -3.65 4.24 -8.13
N PRO A 130 -2.98 3.12 -8.44
CA PRO A 130 -3.55 2.03 -9.26
C PRO A 130 -4.65 1.27 -8.52
N MET A 131 -5.02 1.68 -7.31
CA MET A 131 -6.14 1.08 -6.57
C MET A 131 -7.45 1.10 -7.33
N TRP A 132 -7.65 2.13 -8.14
CA TRP A 132 -8.84 2.28 -8.96
C TRP A 132 -8.65 1.69 -10.37
N LEU A 133 -7.58 0.90 -10.57
CA LEU A 133 -7.32 0.17 -11.80
C LEU A 133 -8.15 -1.11 -11.81
N PHE A 134 -9.08 -1.18 -12.76
CA PHE A 134 -9.89 -2.38 -12.96
C PHE A 134 -9.22 -3.25 -14.01
N THR A 135 -8.47 -4.26 -13.58
CA THR A 135 -7.81 -5.16 -14.52
C THR A 135 -8.85 -6.03 -15.22
N ALA A 136 -9.07 -5.78 -16.51
CA ALA A 136 -9.60 -6.83 -17.38
C ALA A 136 -8.61 -8.00 -17.37
N ASP A 137 -9.15 -9.21 -17.38
CA ASP A 137 -8.45 -10.51 -17.37
C ASP A 137 -7.14 -10.57 -18.19
N LYS A 138 -6.26 -11.53 -17.85
CA LYS A 138 -4.83 -11.78 -18.21
C LYS A 138 -4.43 -11.74 -19.71
N GLY A 139 -4.91 -10.78 -20.48
CA GLY A 139 -4.69 -10.66 -21.92
C GLY A 139 -5.16 -9.35 -22.55
N LEU A 140 -5.88 -8.47 -21.83
CA LEU A 140 -6.17 -7.11 -22.28
C LEU A 140 -5.62 -6.09 -21.26
N HIS A 141 -4.58 -5.37 -21.66
CA HIS A 141 -4.04 -4.20 -20.96
C HIS A 141 -4.98 -2.99 -21.13
N ASP A 142 -6.26 -3.10 -20.77
CA ASP A 142 -7.11 -1.91 -20.66
C ASP A 142 -6.92 -1.35 -19.24
N ASP A 143 -5.81 -0.64 -19.06
CA ASP A 143 -5.41 -0.01 -17.80
C ASP A 143 -6.28 1.22 -17.49
N ARG A 144 -7.60 1.04 -17.40
CA ARG A 144 -8.53 2.13 -17.11
C ARG A 144 -8.63 2.36 -15.61
N ARG A 145 -8.33 3.60 -15.23
CA ARG A 145 -8.38 4.09 -13.85
C ARG A 145 -9.68 4.84 -13.64
N LEU A 146 -10.26 4.66 -12.46
CA LEU A 146 -11.31 5.53 -11.98
C LEU A 146 -10.67 6.67 -11.17
N ASP A 147 -10.77 7.88 -11.72
CA ASP A 147 -10.35 9.09 -11.05
C ASP A 147 -11.52 9.63 -10.22
N LEU A 148 -11.29 9.71 -8.91
CA LEU A 148 -12.22 10.31 -7.96
C LEU A 148 -11.78 11.75 -7.64
N PRO A 149 -12.72 12.67 -7.39
CA PRO A 149 -12.38 13.98 -6.86
C PRO A 149 -11.70 13.84 -5.48
N LEU A 150 -10.92 14.86 -5.10
CA LEU A 150 -10.30 14.96 -3.78
C LEU A 150 -11.24 15.67 -2.80
N TRP A 151 -11.15 15.34 -1.52
CA TRP A 151 -11.78 16.12 -0.46
C TRP A 151 -11.20 17.55 -0.43
N PRO A 152 -12.02 18.57 -0.05
CA PRO A 152 -11.56 19.96 -0.02
C PRO A 152 -10.37 20.22 0.91
N SER A 153 -10.23 19.45 2.00
CA SER A 153 -9.12 19.54 2.93
C SER A 153 -8.88 18.23 3.69
N ARG A 154 -7.75 18.16 4.41
CA ARG A 154 -7.37 17.02 5.25
C ARG A 154 -8.30 16.87 6.46
N GLU A 155 -8.76 17.98 7.00
CA GLU A 155 -9.71 18.05 8.11
C GLU A 155 -11.08 17.51 7.68
N VAL A 156 -11.52 17.83 6.46
CA VAL A 156 -12.77 17.30 5.90
C VAL A 156 -12.67 15.79 5.71
N GLN A 157 -11.61 15.29 5.08
CA GLN A 157 -11.39 13.84 4.93
C GLN A 157 -11.35 13.15 6.29
N ARG A 158 -10.62 13.72 7.27
CA ARG A 158 -10.57 13.21 8.64
C ARG A 158 -11.97 13.13 9.26
N ALA A 159 -12.75 14.20 9.17
CA ALA A 159 -14.11 14.26 9.71
C ALA A 159 -15.03 13.23 9.04
N VAL A 160 -14.93 13.04 7.72
CA VAL A 160 -15.71 12.01 7.00
C VAL A 160 -15.32 10.60 7.44
N LEU A 161 -14.02 10.29 7.52
CA LEU A 161 -13.54 8.99 7.99
C LEU A 161 -13.99 8.72 9.44
N GLU A 162 -13.88 9.72 10.32
CA GLU A 162 -14.34 9.61 11.71
C GLU A 162 -15.85 9.42 11.79
N ALA A 163 -16.64 10.16 10.99
CA ALA A 163 -18.10 10.03 10.94
C ALA A 163 -18.54 8.66 10.43
N LEU A 164 -17.90 8.11 9.40
CA LEU A 164 -18.18 6.75 8.90
C LEU A 164 -17.91 5.70 9.99
N ILE A 165 -16.77 5.80 10.67
CA ILE A 165 -16.40 4.86 11.74
C ILE A 165 -17.34 5.01 12.95
N GLU A 166 -17.73 6.22 13.33
CA GLU A 166 -18.68 6.48 14.42
C GLU A 166 -20.10 6.02 14.10
N ALA A 167 -20.49 6.08 12.83
CA ALA A 167 -21.74 5.50 12.35
C ALA A 167 -21.75 3.96 12.40
N GLY A 168 -20.57 3.32 12.47
CA GLY A 168 -20.42 1.86 12.57
C GLY A 168 -19.71 1.21 11.39
N ALA A 169 -18.99 1.97 10.55
CA ALA A 169 -18.14 1.37 9.51
C ALA A 169 -17.06 0.48 10.14
N ASP A 170 -16.93 -0.75 9.66
CA ASP A 170 -15.87 -1.64 10.11
C ASP A 170 -14.50 -1.13 9.65
N VAL A 171 -13.72 -0.64 10.62
CA VAL A 171 -12.34 -0.16 10.42
C VAL A 171 -11.41 -1.24 9.84
N ASN A 172 -11.77 -2.50 10.01
CA ASN A 172 -11.03 -3.67 9.54
C ASN A 172 -11.71 -4.38 8.37
N GLY A 173 -12.87 -3.89 7.92
CA GLY A 173 -13.73 -4.54 6.95
C GLY A 173 -13.26 -4.38 5.52
N GLY A 174 -13.85 -5.18 4.63
CA GLY A 174 -13.58 -5.15 3.19
C GLY A 174 -12.23 -5.74 2.77
N ASP A 175 -12.10 -5.95 1.46
CA ASP A 175 -10.85 -6.34 0.81
C ASP A 175 -10.69 -5.49 -0.46
N PRO A 176 -9.72 -4.54 -0.49
CA PRO A 176 -8.66 -4.36 0.48
C PRO A 176 -9.08 -3.60 1.74
N ARG A 177 -8.41 -3.93 2.86
CA ARG A 177 -8.64 -3.27 4.15
C ARG A 177 -8.28 -1.77 4.12
N PRO A 178 -9.03 -0.89 4.80
CA PRO A 178 -8.80 0.56 4.80
C PRO A 178 -7.37 0.96 5.15
N LEU A 179 -6.74 0.30 6.11
CA LEU A 179 -5.37 0.64 6.51
C LEU A 179 -4.32 0.29 5.44
N ALA A 180 -4.54 -0.77 4.66
CA ALA A 180 -3.69 -1.09 3.52
C ALA A 180 -3.85 -0.03 2.40
N VAL A 181 -5.08 0.41 2.15
CA VAL A 181 -5.39 1.50 1.19
C VAL A 181 -4.74 2.81 1.61
N ALA A 182 -4.84 3.19 2.89
CA ALA A 182 -4.20 4.39 3.42
C ALA A 182 -2.67 4.38 3.20
N ARG A 183 -2.02 3.22 3.35
CA ARG A 183 -0.59 3.07 3.05
C ARG A 183 -0.30 3.23 1.55
N TRP A 184 -1.07 2.57 0.68
CA TRP A 184 -0.85 2.64 -0.77
C TRP A 184 -1.02 4.05 -1.34
N CYS A 185 -2.01 4.79 -0.84
CA CYS A 185 -2.24 6.18 -1.18
C CYS A 185 -1.30 7.16 -0.45
N ALA A 186 -0.32 6.65 0.31
CA ALA A 186 0.60 7.45 1.14
C ALA A 186 -0.11 8.49 2.03
N ASN A 187 -1.31 8.18 2.51
CA ASN A 187 -2.19 9.12 3.21
C ASN A 187 -2.02 8.99 4.73
N LEU A 188 -1.13 9.82 5.28
CA LEU A 188 -0.83 9.82 6.72
C LEU A 188 -2.05 10.14 7.58
N THR A 189 -2.90 11.08 7.16
CA THR A 189 -4.12 11.46 7.90
C THR A 189 -5.06 10.28 8.07
N ALA A 190 -5.30 9.50 7.01
CA ALA A 190 -6.12 8.31 7.06
C ALA A 190 -5.48 7.24 7.97
N VAL A 191 -4.16 7.03 7.89
CA VAL A 191 -3.44 6.12 8.79
C VAL A 191 -3.63 6.52 10.25
N GLU A 192 -3.50 7.80 10.60
CA GLU A 192 -3.69 8.28 11.97
C GLU A 192 -5.10 8.00 12.51
N VAL A 193 -6.13 8.28 11.72
CA VAL A 193 -7.53 8.05 12.10
C VAL A 193 -7.79 6.56 12.32
N LEU A 194 -7.38 5.72 11.36
CA LEU A 194 -7.59 4.28 11.41
C LEU A 194 -6.86 3.65 12.61
N LEU A 195 -5.61 4.03 12.86
CA LEU A 195 -4.86 3.55 14.03
C LEU A 195 -5.51 3.99 15.36
N LYS A 196 -5.97 5.24 15.45
CA LYS A 196 -6.67 5.77 16.64
C LYS A 196 -7.97 5.01 16.94
N ARG A 197 -8.64 4.50 15.90
CA ARG A 197 -9.89 3.74 15.99
C ARG A 197 -9.69 2.22 16.06
N GLY A 198 -8.45 1.74 16.25
CA GLY A 198 -8.17 0.32 16.51
C GLY A 198 -8.06 -0.54 15.26
N ALA A 199 -7.64 0.02 14.12
CA ALA A 199 -7.31 -0.76 12.94
C ALA A 199 -6.25 -1.83 13.26
N ALA A 200 -6.51 -3.07 12.84
CA ALA A 200 -5.60 -4.19 12.98
C ALA A 200 -4.39 -3.99 12.06
N VAL A 201 -3.20 -4.01 12.63
CA VAL A 201 -1.93 -3.80 11.91
C VAL A 201 -1.22 -5.11 11.54
N ARG A 202 -1.49 -6.19 12.27
CA ARG A 202 -0.81 -7.49 12.17
C ARG A 202 -1.35 -8.31 11.00
N GLY A 203 -0.47 -9.05 10.31
CA GLY A 203 -0.85 -9.97 9.24
C GLY A 203 -1.19 -9.30 7.91
N LEU A 204 -1.04 -7.97 7.84
CA LEU A 204 -1.29 -7.17 6.64
C LEU A 204 0.00 -6.80 5.89
N GLN A 205 1.15 -7.27 6.37
CA GLN A 205 2.46 -7.01 5.78
C GLN A 205 2.72 -5.50 5.63
N LEU A 206 2.20 -4.69 6.56
CA LEU A 206 2.24 -3.22 6.46
C LEU A 206 3.67 -2.69 6.48
N GLY A 207 4.59 -3.39 7.15
CA GLY A 207 6.00 -3.03 7.17
C GLY A 207 6.75 -3.31 5.88
N HIS A 208 6.21 -4.10 4.97
CA HIS A 208 6.82 -4.40 3.67
C HIS A 208 6.55 -3.28 2.66
N LEU A 209 7.46 -3.10 1.70
CA LEU A 209 7.22 -2.23 0.55
C LEU A 209 5.99 -2.70 -0.24
N PRO A 210 5.18 -1.78 -0.80
CA PRO A 210 4.03 -2.18 -1.60
C PRO A 210 4.49 -2.97 -2.82
N ASN A 211 3.62 -3.84 -3.33
CA ASN A 211 3.86 -4.45 -4.63
C ASN A 211 4.03 -3.33 -5.68
N PRO A 212 5.05 -3.37 -6.56
CA PRO A 212 5.20 -2.37 -7.61
C PRO A 212 3.95 -2.13 -8.46
N CYS A 213 3.08 -3.13 -8.65
CA CYS A 213 1.81 -2.97 -9.35
C CYS A 213 0.78 -2.10 -8.58
N LEU A 214 0.98 -1.90 -7.28
CA LEU A 214 0.14 -1.07 -6.41
C LEU A 214 0.75 0.32 -6.18
N LEU A 215 1.94 0.59 -6.73
CA LEU A 215 2.52 1.92 -6.70
C LEU A 215 1.91 2.77 -7.81
N PRO A 216 1.79 4.09 -7.57
CA PRO A 216 1.44 5.01 -8.63
C PRO A 216 2.35 4.80 -9.86
N PRO A 217 1.85 4.95 -11.09
CA PRO A 217 2.64 4.72 -12.31
C PRO A 217 3.78 5.73 -12.49
N SER A 218 3.58 6.96 -12.02
CA SER A 218 4.57 8.04 -12.03
C SER A 218 4.65 8.66 -10.64
N PRO A 219 5.19 7.95 -9.64
CA PRO A 219 5.22 8.41 -8.26
C PRO A 219 6.15 9.62 -8.14
N GLY A 220 5.59 10.74 -7.70
CA GLY A 220 6.35 11.96 -7.47
C GLY A 220 7.22 11.88 -6.19
N PRO A 221 8.20 12.78 -6.01
CA PRO A 221 8.98 12.87 -4.77
C PRO A 221 8.11 13.05 -3.51
N GLN A 222 6.99 13.76 -3.66
CA GLN A 222 6.02 14.01 -2.59
C GLN A 222 5.37 12.71 -2.10
N TYR A 223 5.02 11.80 -3.03
CA TYR A 223 4.50 10.48 -2.70
C TYR A 223 5.49 9.68 -1.86
N TYR A 224 6.75 9.65 -2.26
CA TYR A 224 7.76 8.92 -1.51
C TYR A 224 8.01 9.50 -0.11
N SER A 225 8.03 10.83 0.02
CA SER A 225 8.13 11.47 1.34
C SER A 225 6.95 11.08 2.23
N ALA A 226 5.73 11.19 1.71
CA ALA A 226 4.52 10.83 2.46
C ALA A 226 4.47 9.34 2.80
N LEU A 227 4.93 8.46 1.90
CA LEU A 227 5.04 7.03 2.14
C LEU A 227 6.03 6.71 3.25
N LEU A 228 7.19 7.38 3.30
CA LEU A 228 8.16 7.24 4.38
C LEU A 228 7.59 7.72 5.72
N ASP A 229 6.82 8.81 5.73
CA ASP A 229 6.14 9.28 6.94
C ASP A 229 5.08 8.30 7.43
N VAL A 230 4.34 7.66 6.51
CA VAL A 230 3.43 6.55 6.83
C VAL A 230 4.19 5.38 7.47
N TYR A 231 5.32 4.96 6.89
CA TYR A 231 6.14 3.89 7.47
C TYR A 231 6.64 4.23 8.87
N ARG A 232 7.16 5.46 9.06
CA ARG A 232 7.58 5.95 10.38
C ARG A 232 6.44 5.86 11.38
N ARG A 233 5.25 6.39 11.02
CA ARG A 233 4.08 6.37 11.91
C ARG A 233 3.63 4.96 12.27
N LEU A 234 3.64 4.03 11.30
CA LEU A 234 3.30 2.63 11.50
C LEU A 234 4.30 1.93 12.43
N PHE A 235 5.61 2.14 12.24
CA PHE A 235 6.64 1.54 13.08
C PHE A 235 6.69 2.15 14.49
N ASP A 236 6.39 3.44 14.63
CA ASP A 236 6.21 4.10 15.93
C ASP A 236 5.00 3.53 16.69
N HIS A 237 3.92 3.20 15.99
CA HIS A 237 2.75 2.55 16.58
C HIS A 237 3.04 1.12 17.01
N ASP A 238 3.70 0.34 16.13
CA ASP A 238 4.05 -1.04 16.40
C ASP A 238 5.38 -1.42 15.74
N ARG A 239 6.44 -1.43 16.56
CA ARG A 239 7.82 -1.76 16.15
C ARG A 239 7.94 -3.17 15.55
N THR A 240 7.04 -4.09 15.91
CA THR A 240 7.09 -5.46 15.40
C THR A 240 6.71 -5.54 13.91
N LEU A 241 6.23 -4.44 13.29
CA LEU A 241 5.99 -4.38 11.84
C LEU A 241 7.31 -4.40 11.06
N ALA A 242 8.37 -3.80 11.59
CA ALA A 242 9.69 -3.77 10.94
C ALA A 242 10.39 -5.14 10.92
N THR A 243 9.95 -6.07 11.78
CA THR A 243 10.52 -7.42 11.95
C THR A 243 9.56 -8.54 11.57
N GLU A 244 8.36 -8.19 11.08
CA GLU A 244 7.31 -9.15 10.72
C GLU A 244 7.82 -10.12 9.64
N GLN A 245 7.60 -11.42 9.83
CA GLN A 245 8.01 -12.43 8.86
C GLN A 245 6.82 -12.87 8.02
N LEU A 246 7.03 -13.02 6.70
CA LEU A 246 6.06 -13.67 5.83
C LEU A 246 5.95 -15.16 6.18
N GLU A 247 4.72 -15.65 6.42
CA GLU A 247 4.45 -17.03 6.86
C GLU A 247 5.10 -18.08 5.94
N ASP A 248 4.99 -17.92 4.63
CA ASP A 248 5.48 -18.92 3.66
C ASP A 248 7.00 -18.95 3.47
N SER A 249 7.70 -17.86 3.78
CA SER A 249 9.12 -17.70 3.41
C SER A 249 10.04 -17.34 4.58
N GLY A 250 9.49 -16.91 5.71
CA GLY A 250 10.23 -16.32 6.82
C GLY A 250 10.95 -15.02 6.42
N ALA A 251 10.56 -14.38 5.31
CA ALA A 251 11.20 -13.16 4.85
C ALA A 251 10.73 -11.96 5.68
N THR A 252 11.67 -11.13 6.12
CA THR A 252 11.41 -9.86 6.81
C THR A 252 11.30 -8.69 5.82
N PRO A 253 10.77 -7.51 6.23
CA PRO A 253 10.82 -6.31 5.41
C PRO A 253 12.23 -5.97 4.90
N MET A 254 13.23 -6.10 5.77
CA MET A 254 14.64 -5.91 5.43
C MET A 254 15.11 -6.88 4.34
N TYR A 255 14.67 -8.15 4.40
CA TYR A 255 14.98 -9.13 3.35
C TYR A 255 14.29 -8.77 2.02
N ILE A 256 13.01 -8.41 2.06
CA ILE A 256 12.23 -8.07 0.86
C ILE A 256 12.74 -6.79 0.19
N ALA A 257 13.23 -5.81 0.97
CA ALA A 257 13.88 -4.60 0.50
C ALA A 257 15.05 -4.87 -0.47
N GLY A 258 15.79 -5.98 -0.26
CA GLY A 258 16.80 -6.45 -1.21
C GLY A 258 16.26 -6.81 -2.61
N SER A 259 14.93 -6.92 -2.78
CA SER A 259 14.26 -7.19 -4.06
C SER A 259 13.85 -5.94 -4.82
N ALA A 260 13.94 -4.75 -4.23
CA ALA A 260 13.48 -3.49 -4.81
C ALA A 260 14.44 -2.90 -5.87
N GLY A 261 15.52 -3.61 -6.24
CA GLY A 261 16.51 -3.18 -7.24
C GLY A 261 16.06 -3.18 -8.71
N SER A 262 14.78 -3.44 -8.98
CA SER A 262 14.12 -3.18 -10.27
C SER A 262 13.31 -1.88 -10.14
N PRO A 263 13.21 -1.01 -11.16
CA PRO A 263 13.32 0.47 -11.09
C PRO A 263 12.19 1.24 -10.37
N SER A 264 11.52 0.66 -9.38
CA SER A 264 10.31 1.23 -8.81
C SER A 264 10.55 2.26 -7.71
N LEU A 265 11.74 2.33 -7.10
CA LEU A 265 12.06 3.26 -6.01
C LEU A 265 13.39 3.97 -6.26
N PRO A 266 13.45 5.29 -6.11
CA PRO A 266 14.70 6.06 -6.08
C PRO A 266 15.65 5.57 -4.98
N THR A 267 16.96 5.67 -5.22
CA THR A 267 18.00 5.18 -4.31
C THR A 267 17.93 5.84 -2.92
N ASP A 268 17.70 7.15 -2.87
CA ASP A 268 17.58 7.92 -1.63
C ASP A 268 16.37 7.50 -0.79
N VAL A 269 15.23 7.23 -1.44
CA VAL A 269 14.02 6.71 -0.80
C VAL A 269 14.27 5.30 -0.26
N MET A 270 14.95 4.45 -1.04
CA MET A 270 15.32 3.10 -0.63
C MET A 270 16.23 3.12 0.61
N CYS A 271 17.28 3.94 0.60
CA CYS A 271 18.16 4.09 1.77
C CYS A 271 17.41 4.60 2.99
N SER A 272 16.53 5.60 2.83
CA SER A 272 15.71 6.14 3.92
C SER A 272 14.77 5.08 4.51
N TYR A 273 14.17 4.23 3.68
CA TYR A 273 13.35 3.12 4.16
C TYR A 273 14.17 2.04 4.88
N LEU A 274 15.39 1.73 4.41
CA LEU A 274 16.30 0.81 5.10
C LEU A 274 16.75 1.36 6.47
N ASP A 275 17.03 2.66 6.55
CA ASP A 275 17.37 3.34 7.80
C ASP A 275 16.19 3.26 8.79
N LEU A 276 14.95 3.56 8.33
CA LEU A 276 13.74 3.40 9.15
C LEU A 276 13.57 1.98 9.69
N LEU A 277 13.78 0.95 8.86
CA LEU A 277 13.71 -0.44 9.31
C LEU A 277 14.77 -0.75 10.38
N ALA A 278 16.02 -0.31 10.17
CA ALA A 278 17.11 -0.54 11.11
C ALA A 278 16.88 0.16 12.46
N GLU A 279 16.41 1.41 12.45
CA GLU A 279 16.05 2.18 13.65
C GLU A 279 14.95 1.47 14.49
N HIS A 280 14.05 0.77 13.81
CA HIS A 280 12.96 0.03 14.44
C HIS A 280 13.30 -1.42 14.78
N GLY A 281 14.57 -1.83 14.65
CA GLY A 281 15.09 -3.11 15.12
C GLY A 281 15.09 -4.23 14.08
N ALA A 282 14.91 -3.92 12.80
CA ALA A 282 15.07 -4.90 11.74
C ALA A 282 16.53 -5.38 11.66
N SER A 283 16.74 -6.69 11.73
CA SER A 283 18.08 -7.28 11.62
C SER A 283 18.54 -7.31 10.15
N LEU A 284 19.76 -6.79 9.91
CA LEU A 284 20.43 -6.84 8.61
C LEU A 284 20.95 -8.24 8.26
N THR A 285 21.04 -9.15 9.23
CA THR A 285 21.65 -10.48 9.10
C THR A 285 20.67 -11.63 9.32
N ALA A 286 19.38 -11.31 9.56
CA ALA A 286 18.33 -12.31 9.75
C ALA A 286 18.24 -13.24 8.53
N ARG A 287 18.18 -14.55 8.77
CA ARG A 287 18.04 -15.53 7.70
C ARG A 287 16.57 -15.89 7.50
N ASN A 288 16.13 -15.94 6.25
CA ASN A 288 14.81 -16.45 5.91
C ASN A 288 14.75 -17.99 6.07
N GLY A 289 13.58 -18.60 5.80
CA GLY A 289 13.38 -20.05 5.92
C GLY A 289 14.28 -20.91 5.01
N LYS A 290 14.94 -20.31 4.02
CA LYS A 290 15.92 -20.98 3.13
C LYS A 290 17.38 -20.72 3.54
N GLY A 291 17.60 -19.95 4.59
CA GLY A 291 18.92 -19.60 5.12
C GLY A 291 19.61 -18.42 4.42
N PHE A 292 18.92 -17.65 3.59
CA PHE A 292 19.47 -16.47 2.92
C PHE A 292 19.29 -15.22 3.77
N THR A 293 20.31 -14.36 3.76
CA THR A 293 20.32 -13.03 4.41
C THR A 293 19.75 -11.94 3.47
N PRO A 294 19.40 -10.75 4.00
CA PRO A 294 19.06 -9.59 3.18
C PRO A 294 20.16 -9.23 2.17
N LEU A 295 21.43 -9.35 2.54
CA LEU A 295 22.56 -9.12 1.64
C LEU A 295 22.57 -10.12 0.49
N ASP A 296 22.38 -11.42 0.76
CA ASP A 296 22.26 -12.43 -0.29
C ASP A 296 21.13 -12.09 -1.26
N ARG A 297 20.01 -11.60 -0.75
CA ARG A 297 18.86 -11.21 -1.57
C ARG A 297 19.18 -10.00 -2.45
N ALA A 298 19.79 -8.95 -1.90
CA ALA A 298 20.22 -7.77 -2.66
C ALA A 298 21.23 -8.13 -3.76
N VAL A 299 22.17 -9.02 -3.43
CA VAL A 299 23.14 -9.57 -4.40
C VAL A 299 22.46 -10.36 -5.49
N LEU A 300 21.47 -11.21 -5.16
CA LEU A 300 20.70 -12.01 -6.12
C LEU A 300 19.74 -11.20 -6.98
N MET A 301 19.34 -10.01 -6.54
CA MET A 301 18.45 -9.12 -7.26
C MET A 301 19.18 -8.02 -8.04
N GLY A 302 20.49 -7.86 -7.81
CA GLY A 302 21.33 -6.93 -8.58
C GLY A 302 21.08 -5.50 -8.18
N ALA A 303 20.93 -5.27 -6.87
CA ALA A 303 20.58 -3.99 -6.27
C ALA A 303 21.83 -3.32 -5.66
N PRO A 304 22.71 -2.68 -6.47
CA PRO A 304 23.99 -2.17 -5.99
C PRO A 304 23.85 -1.16 -4.84
N CYS A 305 22.83 -0.29 -4.87
CA CYS A 305 22.58 0.68 -3.79
C CYS A 305 22.24 0.01 -2.44
N VAL A 306 21.44 -1.06 -2.45
CA VAL A 306 21.11 -1.81 -1.24
C VAL A 306 22.32 -2.60 -0.75
N VAL A 307 23.11 -3.17 -1.66
CA VAL A 307 24.35 -3.87 -1.32
C VAL A 307 25.35 -2.90 -0.67
N GLU A 308 25.52 -1.69 -1.24
CA GLU A 308 26.39 -0.63 -0.71
C GLU A 308 25.92 -0.21 0.69
N TRP A 309 24.65 0.16 0.84
CA TRP A 309 24.07 0.55 2.13
C TRP A 309 24.26 -0.53 3.22
N MET A 310 24.10 -1.81 2.85
CA MET A 310 24.33 -2.93 3.77
C MET A 310 25.82 -3.10 4.08
N CYS A 311 26.70 -3.05 3.09
CA CYS A 311 28.14 -3.23 3.29
C CYS A 311 28.79 -2.10 4.09
N GLU A 312 28.23 -0.88 4.08
CA GLU A 312 28.66 0.22 4.95
C GLU A 312 28.36 -0.06 6.43
N ARG A 313 27.33 -0.84 6.72
CA ARG A 313 26.84 -1.12 8.09
C ARG A 313 27.25 -2.52 8.58
N LEU A 314 27.57 -3.42 7.67
CA LEU A 314 28.06 -4.77 7.95
C LEU A 314 29.60 -4.77 8.04
N GLY A 315 30.14 -5.50 9.00
CA GLY A 315 31.59 -5.75 9.05
C GLY A 315 32.05 -6.74 7.99
N ALA A 316 33.35 -6.72 7.66
CA ALA A 316 33.96 -7.63 6.69
C ALA A 316 33.73 -9.12 7.01
N GLU A 317 33.58 -9.49 8.29
CA GLU A 317 33.24 -10.85 8.70
C GLU A 317 31.88 -11.29 8.12
N GLU A 318 30.86 -10.44 8.20
CA GLU A 318 29.52 -10.76 7.72
C GLU A 318 29.45 -10.75 6.18
N ILE A 319 30.18 -9.82 5.54
CA ILE A 319 30.30 -9.76 4.07
C ILE A 319 30.93 -11.06 3.51
N ASN A 320 31.82 -11.69 4.28
CA ASN A 320 32.46 -12.97 3.94
C ASN A 320 31.81 -14.18 4.63
N ARG A 321 30.61 -14.04 5.21
CA ARG A 321 29.92 -15.14 5.86
C ARG A 321 29.13 -15.95 4.85
N LYS A 322 29.22 -17.27 4.95
CA LYS A 322 28.43 -18.18 4.10
C LYS A 322 26.95 -18.15 4.52
N ASN A 323 26.08 -18.13 3.53
CA ASN A 323 24.64 -18.29 3.73
C ASN A 323 24.27 -19.75 4.03
N GLY A 324 22.98 -20.00 4.26
CA GLY A 324 22.48 -21.35 4.57
C GLY A 324 22.60 -22.38 3.44
N LYS A 325 23.02 -21.96 2.24
CA LYS A 325 23.39 -22.85 1.13
C LYS A 325 24.91 -23.04 1.00
N GLY A 326 25.69 -22.45 1.90
CA GLY A 326 27.14 -22.57 1.93
C GLY A 326 27.86 -21.67 0.92
N PHE A 327 27.18 -20.68 0.33
CA PHE A 327 27.77 -19.72 -0.58
C PHE A 327 28.12 -18.41 0.13
N LEU A 328 29.23 -17.79 -0.26
CA LEU A 328 29.57 -16.41 0.05
C LEU A 328 28.71 -15.44 -0.79
N PRO A 329 28.42 -14.23 -0.30
CA PRO A 329 27.77 -13.19 -1.12
C PRO A 329 28.51 -12.93 -2.44
N LEU A 330 29.86 -12.87 -2.41
CA LEU A 330 30.68 -12.69 -3.61
C LEU A 330 30.57 -13.87 -4.60
N GLU A 331 30.44 -15.11 -4.09
CA GLU A 331 30.20 -16.29 -4.93
C GLU A 331 28.83 -16.22 -5.61
N LEU A 332 27.79 -15.78 -4.90
CA LEU A 332 26.46 -15.58 -5.49
C LEU A 332 26.50 -14.53 -6.60
N ALA A 333 27.20 -13.41 -6.38
CA ALA A 333 27.35 -12.35 -7.36
C ALA A 333 28.05 -12.85 -8.63
N GLY A 334 29.18 -13.54 -8.48
CA GLY A 334 29.92 -14.14 -9.59
C GLY A 334 29.12 -15.22 -10.32
N TYR A 335 28.37 -16.05 -9.59
CA TYR A 335 27.50 -17.07 -10.17
C TYR A 335 26.40 -16.44 -11.02
N ASP A 336 25.72 -15.40 -10.52
CA ASP A 336 24.67 -14.72 -11.26
C ASP A 336 25.22 -14.01 -12.51
N LEU A 337 26.40 -13.39 -12.40
CA LEU A 337 27.11 -12.77 -13.52
C LEU A 337 27.55 -13.80 -14.59
N SER A 338 27.88 -15.02 -14.19
CA SER A 338 28.30 -16.09 -15.11
C SER A 338 27.15 -16.66 -15.97
N LYS A 339 25.90 -16.29 -15.69
CA LYS A 339 24.73 -16.74 -16.45
C LYS A 339 24.71 -16.08 -17.83
N GLU A 340 24.76 -16.90 -18.87
CA GLU A 340 24.79 -16.44 -20.26
C GLU A 340 23.44 -15.81 -20.71
N LYS A 341 23.48 -15.00 -21.79
CA LYS A 341 22.32 -14.41 -22.49
C LYS A 341 21.46 -13.45 -21.64
N ARG A 342 22.08 -12.43 -21.04
CA ARG A 342 21.40 -11.35 -20.32
C ARG A 342 21.60 -9.99 -21.03
N PRO A 343 20.66 -9.04 -20.90
CA PRO A 343 20.82 -7.70 -21.45
C PRO A 343 22.00 -6.95 -20.81
N ALA A 344 22.57 -5.97 -21.52
CA ALA A 344 23.77 -5.24 -21.09
C ALA A 344 23.58 -4.55 -19.73
N ASP A 345 22.47 -3.80 -19.55
CA ASP A 345 22.15 -3.11 -18.30
C ASP A 345 22.04 -4.07 -17.10
N TYR A 346 21.58 -5.29 -17.33
CA TYR A 346 21.54 -6.33 -16.29
C TYR A 346 22.95 -6.73 -15.88
N ILE A 347 23.84 -6.96 -16.84
CA ILE A 347 25.24 -7.31 -16.59
C ILE A 347 25.96 -6.18 -15.85
N ASP A 348 25.72 -4.92 -16.23
CA ASP A 348 26.36 -3.76 -15.61
C ASP A 348 25.97 -3.59 -14.14
N LYS A 349 24.67 -3.76 -13.80
CA LYS A 349 24.23 -3.76 -12.39
C LYS A 349 24.89 -4.88 -11.57
N ARG A 350 25.07 -6.07 -12.15
CA ARG A 350 25.75 -7.20 -11.47
C ARG A 350 27.23 -6.96 -11.28
N LYS A 351 27.90 -6.39 -12.28
CA LYS A 351 29.30 -5.95 -12.16
C LYS A 351 29.43 -4.92 -11.04
N GLN A 352 28.51 -3.95 -10.96
CA GLN A 352 28.51 -2.96 -9.88
C GLN A 352 28.35 -3.61 -8.50
N VAL A 353 27.47 -4.61 -8.35
CA VAL A 353 27.37 -5.39 -7.10
C VAL A 353 28.69 -6.09 -6.74
N VAL A 354 29.37 -6.72 -7.71
CA VAL A 354 30.69 -7.33 -7.47
C VAL A 354 31.70 -6.26 -7.03
N CYS A 355 31.73 -5.11 -7.70
CA CYS A 355 32.63 -4.01 -7.34
C CYS A 355 32.39 -3.52 -5.90
N VAL A 356 31.14 -3.31 -5.51
CA VAL A 356 30.78 -2.85 -4.15
C VAL A 356 31.22 -3.89 -3.11
N LEU A 357 30.94 -5.18 -3.34
CA LEU A 357 31.38 -6.22 -2.40
C LEU A 357 32.91 -6.24 -2.23
N LEU A 358 33.67 -6.13 -3.32
CA LEU A 358 35.14 -6.07 -3.29
C LEU A 358 35.66 -4.81 -2.57
N GLN A 359 35.05 -3.65 -2.81
CA GLN A 359 35.39 -2.39 -2.14
C GLN A 359 35.22 -2.47 -0.62
N HIS A 360 34.23 -3.21 -0.15
CA HIS A 360 33.93 -3.37 1.27
C HIS A 360 34.57 -4.63 1.89
N GLY A 361 35.57 -5.23 1.23
CA GLY A 361 36.42 -6.26 1.81
C GLY A 361 35.96 -7.71 1.59
N ALA A 362 35.12 -7.98 0.58
CA ALA A 362 34.86 -9.35 0.16
C ALA A 362 36.12 -9.99 -0.45
N SER A 363 36.47 -11.21 0.00
CA SER A 363 37.67 -11.92 -0.44
C SER A 363 37.36 -12.86 -1.62
N PRO A 364 37.96 -12.64 -2.82
CA PRO A 364 37.81 -13.56 -3.95
C PRO A 364 38.51 -14.91 -3.67
N ASP A 365 39.59 -14.93 -2.90
CA ASP A 365 40.36 -16.14 -2.59
C ASP A 365 39.57 -17.19 -1.81
N SER A 366 38.51 -16.77 -1.13
CA SER A 366 37.63 -17.64 -0.35
C SER A 366 36.58 -18.36 -1.20
N MET A 367 36.48 -18.03 -2.50
CA MET A 367 35.52 -18.61 -3.42
C MET A 367 35.87 -20.06 -3.79
N ARG A 368 34.86 -20.91 -3.87
CA ARG A 368 34.94 -22.30 -4.32
C ARG A 368 35.12 -22.36 -5.84
N THR A 369 35.85 -23.38 -6.28
CA THR A 369 36.13 -23.64 -7.71
C THR A 369 35.86 -25.10 -8.12
N ASP A 370 35.03 -25.79 -7.34
CA ASP A 370 34.79 -27.24 -7.44
C ASP A 370 34.18 -27.64 -8.79
N ASN A 371 33.30 -26.80 -9.36
CA ASN A 371 32.63 -27.06 -10.63
C ASN A 371 32.96 -26.02 -11.73
N PRO A 372 32.70 -26.32 -13.02
CA PRO A 372 33.04 -25.42 -14.12
C PRO A 372 32.38 -24.05 -14.03
N MET A 373 31.15 -23.96 -13.52
CA MET A 373 30.44 -22.69 -13.37
C MET A 373 31.05 -21.83 -12.25
N GLN A 374 31.44 -22.45 -11.14
CA GLN A 374 32.18 -21.79 -10.06
C GLN A 374 33.53 -21.27 -10.55
N ARG A 375 34.27 -22.04 -11.36
CA ARG A 375 35.51 -21.57 -12.01
C ARG A 375 35.28 -20.37 -12.92
N ARG A 376 34.19 -20.37 -13.70
CA ARG A 376 33.81 -19.21 -14.53
C ARG A 376 33.48 -17.99 -13.66
N ALA A 377 32.66 -18.16 -12.63
CA ALA A 377 32.31 -17.10 -11.67
C ALA A 377 33.56 -16.51 -11.02
N TYR A 378 34.48 -17.35 -10.55
CA TYR A 378 35.76 -16.93 -9.97
C TYR A 378 36.62 -16.14 -10.97
N SER A 379 36.74 -16.63 -12.22
CA SER A 379 37.50 -15.91 -13.26
C SER A 379 36.94 -14.51 -13.48
N LEU A 380 35.62 -14.38 -13.63
CA LEU A 380 34.96 -13.08 -13.84
C LEU A 380 35.16 -12.13 -12.67
N VAL A 381 35.01 -12.61 -11.43
CA VAL A 381 35.25 -11.80 -10.22
C VAL A 381 36.72 -11.39 -10.12
N SER A 382 37.65 -12.30 -10.42
CA SER A 382 39.09 -12.02 -10.40
C SER A 382 39.51 -11.00 -11.46
N ASP A 383 38.90 -11.06 -12.64
CA ASP A 383 39.13 -10.08 -13.70
C ASP A 383 38.62 -8.69 -13.27
N ILE A 384 37.45 -8.60 -12.62
CA ILE A 384 36.91 -7.37 -12.06
C ILE A 384 37.79 -6.82 -10.93
N ASP A 385 38.23 -7.67 -9.98
CA ASP A 385 39.14 -7.27 -8.91
C ASP A 385 40.47 -6.73 -9.47
N ARG A 386 41.02 -7.39 -10.49
CA ARG A 386 42.22 -6.93 -11.19
C ARG A 386 42.00 -5.57 -11.87
N GLU A 387 40.89 -5.39 -12.59
CA GLU A 387 40.54 -4.12 -13.22
C GLU A 387 40.37 -2.99 -12.19
N MET A 388 39.76 -3.28 -11.04
CA MET A 388 39.59 -2.31 -9.96
C MET A 388 40.93 -1.89 -9.35
N ARG A 389 41.84 -2.82 -9.11
CA ARG A 389 43.19 -2.53 -8.58
C ARG A 389 44.07 -1.76 -9.57
N GLN A 390 43.82 -1.92 -10.87
CA GLN A 390 44.54 -1.22 -11.94
C GLN A 390 43.99 0.18 -12.22
N ARG A 391 42.78 0.53 -11.74
CA ARG A 391 42.27 1.90 -11.86
C ARG A 391 43.03 2.83 -10.90
N PRO A 392 43.49 4.01 -11.37
CA PRO A 392 44.06 5.01 -10.48
C PRO A 392 43.00 5.45 -9.46
N PRO A 393 43.39 5.82 -8.22
CA PRO A 393 42.44 6.29 -7.23
C PRO A 393 41.66 7.49 -7.80
N PRO A 394 40.33 7.58 -7.59
CA PRO A 394 39.59 8.76 -8.00
C PRO A 394 40.23 10.00 -7.37
N PRO A 395 40.19 11.17 -8.05
CA PRO A 395 40.62 12.41 -7.42
C PRO A 395 39.86 12.56 -6.11
N SER A 396 40.60 12.72 -5.02
CA SER A 396 40.09 12.88 -3.67
C SER A 396 38.86 13.78 -3.67
N PRO A 397 37.73 13.37 -3.05
CA PRO A 397 36.57 14.25 -2.95
C PRO A 397 37.02 15.54 -2.29
N SER A 398 36.71 16.68 -2.91
CA SER A 398 36.73 17.98 -2.26
C SER A 398 36.05 17.83 -0.89
N PRO A 399 36.57 18.45 0.19
CA PRO A 399 35.99 18.28 1.51
C PRO A 399 34.51 18.68 1.43
N ARG A 400 33.63 17.68 1.47
CA ARG A 400 32.21 17.93 1.73
C ARG A 400 32.18 18.58 3.10
N CYS A 401 31.56 19.75 3.20
CA CYS A 401 31.26 20.35 4.50
C CYS A 401 30.69 19.26 5.40
N PRO A 402 31.19 19.10 6.63
CA PRO A 402 30.53 18.22 7.58
C PRO A 402 29.08 18.69 7.71
N PRO A 403 28.10 17.77 7.82
CA PRO A 403 26.75 18.17 8.20
C PRO A 403 26.85 18.98 9.51
N PRO A 404 25.98 19.98 9.71
CA PRO A 404 25.99 20.72 10.97
C PRO A 404 25.88 19.71 12.10
N ILE A 405 26.82 19.78 13.04
CA ILE A 405 26.72 19.07 14.31
C ILE A 405 25.44 19.58 14.94
N VAL A 406 24.37 18.79 14.85
CA VAL A 406 23.23 18.97 15.73
C VAL A 406 23.74 18.54 17.09
N GLU A 407 24.27 19.50 17.85
CA GLU A 407 24.42 19.34 19.29
C GLU A 407 23.04 19.01 19.83
N PHE A 408 22.81 17.75 20.14
CA PHE A 408 21.69 17.34 20.98
C PHE A 408 21.89 18.00 22.34
N SER A 409 21.30 19.19 22.49
CA SER A 409 21.09 19.80 23.79
C SER A 409 20.05 18.94 24.51
N TYR A 410 20.54 17.90 25.19
CA TYR A 410 19.72 17.14 26.11
C TYR A 410 19.18 18.10 27.18
N PRO A 411 17.86 18.16 27.43
CA PRO A 411 17.36 18.88 28.59
C PRO A 411 18.00 18.28 29.84
N PRO A 412 18.39 19.10 30.84
CA PRO A 412 19.05 18.61 32.03
C PRO A 412 18.14 17.59 32.73
N ARG A 413 18.70 16.41 33.01
CA ARG A 413 18.08 15.41 33.88
C ARG A 413 17.63 16.11 35.16
N LEU A 414 16.32 16.09 35.42
CA LEU A 414 15.78 16.37 36.75
C LEU A 414 16.32 15.30 37.70
N THR A 415 17.49 15.58 38.28
CA THR A 415 18.03 14.85 39.40
C THR A 415 17.11 15.05 40.60
N ALA A 416 16.40 13.96 40.93
CA ALA A 416 15.83 13.62 42.21
C ALA A 416 16.09 14.61 43.36
N ALA A 417 15.12 15.49 43.59
CA ALA A 417 14.86 16.05 44.92
C ALA A 417 13.89 15.11 45.64
N ALA A 418 14.42 14.07 46.28
CA ALA A 418 13.70 13.26 47.26
C ALA A 418 14.69 12.66 48.27
N ALA A 419 15.42 13.54 48.95
CA ALA A 419 16.23 13.21 50.12
C ALA A 419 15.95 14.21 51.23
N ALA A 420 14.74 14.18 51.76
CA ALA A 420 14.41 14.64 53.11
C ALA A 420 12.92 14.36 53.36
N LEU A 421 12.63 13.29 54.09
CA LEU A 421 11.56 13.18 55.11
C LEU A 421 11.36 11.69 55.44
N GLY A 422 11.51 11.35 56.71
CA GLY A 422 10.95 10.10 57.25
C GLY A 422 11.92 9.02 57.72
N ARG A 423 12.89 9.35 58.58
CA ARG A 423 13.26 8.40 59.64
C ARG A 423 12.25 8.58 60.78
N SER A 424 11.31 7.66 60.95
CA SER A 424 10.76 7.34 62.26
C SER A 424 9.97 6.02 62.23
N GLN A 425 10.47 5.07 63.02
CA GLN A 425 9.80 3.92 63.64
C GLN A 425 9.57 2.59 62.90
N ALA A 426 9.76 1.56 63.75
CA ALA A 426 9.49 0.13 63.66
C ALA A 426 10.40 -0.67 62.70
N GLY A 427 11.14 -1.71 63.10
CA GLY A 427 11.10 -2.52 64.31
C GLY A 427 11.31 -3.99 63.89
N GLY A 428 12.30 -4.68 64.48
CA GLY A 428 12.56 -6.11 64.24
C GLY A 428 14.04 -6.39 64.01
N LYS A 429 14.84 -6.51 65.08
CA LYS A 429 15.20 -7.80 65.74
C LYS A 429 15.81 -8.81 64.77
N THR A 430 17.13 -9.00 64.86
CA THR A 430 17.77 -10.29 65.16
C THR A 430 19.29 -10.09 65.30
N SER A 431 19.79 -10.20 66.53
CA SER A 431 21.15 -10.64 66.80
C SER A 431 21.05 -11.90 67.63
N GLN A 432 21.55 -13.00 67.07
CA GLN A 432 22.01 -14.15 67.83
C GLN A 432 23.22 -13.70 68.65
N ASP A 433 23.26 -14.01 69.95
CA ASP A 433 24.42 -14.72 70.49
C ASP A 433 24.18 -15.39 71.86
N HIS A 434 24.62 -16.65 71.91
CA HIS A 434 25.27 -17.37 73.01
C HIS A 434 24.58 -17.60 74.37
N GLY A 435 24.54 -18.88 74.75
CA GLY A 435 25.13 -19.30 76.03
C GLY A 435 24.22 -20.07 76.99
N GLN A 436 24.48 -21.38 77.04
CA GLN A 436 24.14 -22.37 78.10
C GLN A 436 22.70 -22.88 78.19
#